data_AF-B7G8P8-F1
#
_entry.id   AF-B7G8P8-F1
#
_cell.length_a   1.000
_cell.length_b   1.000
_cell.length_c   1.000
_cell.angle_alpha   90.00
_cell.angle_beta   90.00
_cell.angle_gamma   90.00
#
_symmetry.space_group_name_H-M   'P 1'
#
loop_
_entity.id
_entity.type
_entity.pdbx_description
1 polymer ?
#
loop_
_entity_poly.entity_id
_entity_poly.type
_entity_poly.pdbx_seq_one_letter_code
_entity_poly.pdbx_strand_id
1 'polypeptide(L)'
;MSVRASARTSASFPLIRFCVTSLAYHGLVGMVAARSSSQWVAAASTGRYKDVWILRHGQATHNPRAEAAKDEGCSHETFLELMRQDDSLDSALTAIGQQQARDVWNAHRTSPWPHRIQLVVSSPLSRAMQTADFALPPNTYGDERPHLRVLHESFREINGWLLNAKRRSVSEIQRTFPHWDVEHLHPHEEDSFWTPDLETHRACSERGYQGLGWLLSRPEDRILLVTHGGILR
;
A
#
# COMPACT_ATOMS: atom_id res chain seq x y z
N MET A 1 10.81 -55.98 -3.89
CA MET A 1 9.99 -54.74 -3.81
C MET A 1 10.93 -53.58 -3.53
N SER A 2 11.24 -52.76 -4.55
CA SER A 2 12.06 -51.56 -4.39
C SER A 2 11.16 -50.34 -4.57
N VAL A 3 10.99 -49.57 -3.50
CA VAL A 3 10.18 -48.35 -3.50
C VAL A 3 11.02 -47.24 -4.13
N ARG A 4 10.62 -46.77 -5.31
CA ARG A 4 11.17 -45.54 -5.91
C ARG A 4 10.79 -44.36 -5.02
N ALA A 5 11.78 -43.71 -4.42
CA ALA A 5 11.60 -42.38 -3.85
C ALA A 5 11.36 -41.38 -4.99
N SER A 6 10.15 -40.81 -5.03
CA SER A 6 9.80 -39.68 -5.88
C SER A 6 10.60 -38.46 -5.44
N ALA A 7 11.40 -37.90 -6.36
CA ALA A 7 12.10 -36.64 -6.14
C ALA A 7 11.05 -35.54 -5.96
N ARG A 8 10.97 -34.98 -4.74
CA ARG A 8 10.21 -33.76 -4.48
C ARG A 8 10.80 -32.65 -5.34
N THR A 9 10.01 -32.13 -6.27
CA THR A 9 10.28 -30.88 -6.96
C THR A 9 10.43 -29.79 -5.92
N SER A 10 11.61 -29.15 -5.87
CA SER A 10 11.80 -27.94 -5.06
C SER A 10 10.89 -26.85 -5.62
N ALA A 11 9.83 -26.50 -4.89
CA ALA A 11 9.02 -25.34 -5.21
C ALA A 11 9.92 -24.10 -5.12
N SER A 12 10.29 -23.55 -6.27
CA SER A 12 10.98 -22.26 -6.35
C SER A 12 9.94 -21.19 -6.00
N PHE A 13 10.01 -20.63 -4.80
CA PHE A 13 9.19 -19.49 -4.43
C PHE A 13 9.67 -18.27 -5.22
N PRO A 14 8.75 -17.48 -5.81
CA PRO A 14 9.16 -16.29 -6.52
C PRO A 14 9.81 -15.30 -5.56
N LEU A 15 10.86 -14.63 -6.02
CA LEU A 15 11.49 -13.54 -5.26
C LEU A 15 10.74 -12.22 -5.53
N ILE A 16 10.63 -11.35 -4.52
CA ILE A 16 10.02 -10.02 -4.71
C ILE A 16 11.11 -9.03 -5.10
N ARG A 17 10.90 -8.32 -6.20
CA ARG A 17 11.61 -7.09 -6.52
C ARG A 17 10.72 -5.91 -6.15
N PHE A 18 11.15 -5.15 -5.14
CA PHE A 18 10.48 -3.90 -4.79
C PHE A 18 10.93 -2.77 -5.71
N CYS A 19 9.97 -2.07 -6.29
CA CYS A 19 10.19 -0.77 -6.92
C CYS A 19 9.51 0.27 -6.03
N VAL A 20 10.29 0.95 -5.20
CA VAL A 20 9.76 1.93 -4.24
C VAL A 20 9.84 3.32 -4.88
N THR A 21 8.68 3.92 -5.14
CA THR A 21 8.56 5.33 -5.51
C THR A 21 7.95 6.08 -4.33
N SER A 22 8.73 6.93 -3.66
CA SER A 22 8.24 7.78 -2.57
C SER A 22 7.59 9.04 -3.14
N LEU A 23 6.37 9.35 -2.68
CA LEU A 23 5.78 10.67 -2.88
C LEU A 23 6.49 11.66 -1.96
N ALA A 24 7.47 12.40 -2.49
CA ALA A 24 8.15 13.44 -1.73
C ALA A 24 7.21 14.61 -1.46
N TYR A 25 7.03 14.94 -0.17
CA TYR A 25 6.38 16.16 0.29
C TYR A 25 7.30 17.35 -0.02
N HIS A 26 6.82 18.38 -0.73
CA HIS A 26 7.64 19.54 -1.09
C HIS A 26 7.81 20.47 0.13
N GLY A 27 8.92 20.27 0.86
CA GLY A 27 9.56 21.28 1.70
C GLY A 27 11.02 21.40 1.25
N LEU A 28 11.48 22.61 0.94
CA LEU A 28 12.80 22.97 0.39
C LEU A 28 13.99 22.16 0.97
N VAL A 29 14.55 21.20 0.24
CA VAL A 29 16.01 20.89 0.12
C VAL A 29 16.24 20.02 -1.12
N GLY A 30 17.18 20.44 -1.99
CA GLY A 30 18.03 19.57 -2.81
C GLY A 30 17.36 18.48 -3.66
N MET A 31 17.28 18.73 -4.97
CA MET A 31 17.10 17.70 -5.99
C MET A 31 18.28 16.71 -5.94
N VAL A 32 18.23 15.71 -5.06
CA VAL A 32 18.95 14.47 -5.30
C VAL A 32 18.11 13.68 -6.28
N ALA A 33 18.32 13.97 -7.56
CA ALA A 33 18.12 12.96 -8.57
C ALA A 33 18.93 11.74 -8.10
N ALA A 34 18.24 10.72 -7.58
CA ALA A 34 18.85 9.42 -7.42
C ALA A 34 19.22 8.96 -8.83
N ARG A 35 20.44 9.32 -9.26
CA ARG A 35 21.18 8.57 -10.26
C ARG A 35 21.37 7.20 -9.65
N SER A 36 20.39 6.34 -9.82
CA SER A 36 20.58 4.90 -9.69
C SER A 36 21.40 4.47 -10.91
N SER A 37 22.70 4.75 -10.88
CA SER A 37 23.67 3.88 -11.51
C SER A 37 23.69 2.59 -10.70
N SER A 38 22.76 1.69 -10.98
CA SER A 38 22.89 0.32 -10.54
C SER A 38 23.15 -0.54 -11.76
N GLN A 39 24.43 -0.59 -12.14
CA GLN A 39 24.98 -1.80 -12.76
C GLN A 39 24.87 -2.90 -11.70
N TRP A 40 23.69 -3.49 -11.60
CA TRP A 40 23.58 -4.81 -11.02
C TRP A 40 24.26 -5.74 -12.02
N VAL A 41 25.42 -6.28 -11.65
CA VAL A 41 25.88 -7.53 -12.26
C VAL A 41 24.75 -8.52 -11.98
N ALA A 42 23.90 -8.73 -12.97
CA ALA A 42 22.91 -9.77 -12.95
C ALA A 42 23.68 -11.09 -12.92
N ALA A 43 23.97 -11.59 -11.71
CA ALA A 43 24.01 -13.03 -11.53
C ALA A 43 22.63 -13.49 -12.01
N ALA A 44 22.58 -14.08 -13.20
CA ALA A 44 21.35 -14.52 -13.83
C ALA A 44 20.73 -15.62 -12.96
N SER A 45 19.96 -15.20 -11.96
CA SER A 45 19.08 -16.06 -11.21
C SER A 45 17.97 -16.50 -12.16
N THR A 46 17.87 -17.78 -12.41
CA THR A 46 16.84 -18.40 -13.26
C THR A 46 15.46 -18.50 -12.57
N GLY A 47 15.22 -17.69 -11.53
CA GLY A 47 13.99 -17.69 -10.73
C GLY A 47 12.91 -16.78 -11.30
N ARG A 48 11.63 -17.13 -11.06
CA ARG A 48 10.49 -16.25 -11.34
C ARG A 48 10.48 -15.11 -10.31
N TYR A 49 10.24 -13.89 -10.78
CA TYR A 49 10.19 -12.69 -9.94
C TYR A 49 8.83 -12.02 -10.01
N LYS A 50 8.38 -11.48 -8.86
CA LYS A 50 7.26 -10.53 -8.79
C LYS A 50 7.79 -9.12 -8.66
N ASP A 51 7.36 -8.22 -9.55
CA ASP A 51 7.61 -6.79 -9.38
C ASP A 51 6.45 -6.20 -8.58
N VAL A 52 6.77 -5.66 -7.40
CA VAL A 52 5.80 -5.00 -6.51
C VAL A 52 6.17 -3.52 -6.42
N TRP A 53 5.30 -2.66 -6.95
CA TRP A 53 5.38 -1.22 -6.78
C TRP A 53 4.66 -0.84 -5.50
N ILE A 54 5.37 -0.19 -4.57
CA ILE A 54 4.78 0.21 -3.29
C ILE A 54 4.59 1.72 -3.29
N LEU A 55 3.38 2.14 -2.93
CA LEU A 55 3.00 3.53 -2.76
C LEU A 55 2.45 3.76 -1.35
N ARG A 56 3.02 4.73 -0.63
CA ARG A 56 2.37 5.29 0.58
C ARG A 56 1.20 6.16 0.13
N HIS A 57 0.08 6.13 0.85
CA HIS A 57 -1.03 7.05 0.60
C HIS A 57 -0.57 8.52 0.58
N GLY A 58 -1.26 9.36 -0.21
CA GLY A 58 -1.04 10.82 -0.20
C GLY A 58 -1.52 11.45 1.11
N GLN A 59 -1.28 12.75 1.30
CA GLN A 59 -1.69 13.45 2.53
C GLN A 59 -3.19 13.25 2.85
N ALA A 60 -3.48 12.77 4.06
CA ALA A 60 -4.83 12.68 4.62
C ALA A 60 -5.11 13.82 5.61
N THR A 61 -6.38 14.08 5.92
CA THR A 61 -6.81 15.25 6.72
C THR A 61 -6.19 15.36 8.12
N HIS A 62 -5.78 14.25 8.73
CA HIS A 62 -5.12 14.24 10.05
C HIS A 62 -3.59 14.50 9.98
N ASN A 63 -2.98 14.49 8.78
CA ASN A 63 -1.53 14.60 8.63
C ASN A 63 -0.95 16.03 8.70
N PRO A 64 -1.60 17.11 8.19
CA PRO A 64 -0.90 18.36 7.89
C PRO A 64 -0.19 18.98 9.10
N ARG A 65 -0.88 19.10 10.23
CA ARG A 65 -0.31 19.74 11.44
C ARG A 65 0.79 18.88 12.05
N ALA A 66 0.54 17.58 12.19
CA ALA A 66 1.50 16.66 12.80
C ALA A 66 2.77 16.52 11.95
N GLU A 67 2.64 16.35 10.63
CA GLU A 67 3.81 16.24 9.74
C GLU A 67 4.56 17.57 9.62
N ALA A 68 3.88 18.72 9.58
CA ALA A 68 4.55 20.02 9.60
C ALA A 68 5.36 20.24 10.89
N ALA A 69 4.77 19.96 12.06
CA ALA A 69 5.48 20.07 13.33
C ALA A 69 6.69 19.12 13.40
N LYS A 70 6.57 17.92 12.82
CA LYS A 70 7.67 16.96 12.74
C LYS A 70 8.79 17.43 11.82
N ASP A 71 8.46 18.05 10.68
CA ASP A 71 9.43 18.67 9.79
C ASP A 71 10.17 19.84 10.48
N GLU A 72 9.49 20.53 11.40
CA GLU A 72 10.08 21.54 12.29
C GLU A 72 10.83 20.95 13.51
N GLY A 73 10.89 19.62 13.63
CA GLY A 73 11.66 18.93 14.68
C GLY A 73 10.94 18.79 16.02
N CYS A 74 9.60 18.77 16.05
CA CYS A 74 8.85 18.55 17.29
C CYS A 74 9.16 17.19 17.93
N SER A 75 8.85 17.06 19.22
CA SER A 75 9.01 15.79 19.92
C SER A 75 8.00 14.75 19.40
N HIS A 76 8.30 13.47 19.64
CA HIS A 76 7.37 12.40 19.32
C HIS A 76 6.02 12.57 20.05
N GLU A 77 6.04 13.03 21.31
CA GLU A 77 4.84 13.31 22.08
C GLU A 77 3.99 14.42 21.45
N THR A 78 4.61 15.51 21.00
CA THR A 78 3.90 16.59 20.29
C THR A 78 3.31 16.10 18.98
N PHE A 79 4.04 15.28 18.21
CA PHE A 79 3.52 14.67 17.00
C PHE A 79 2.27 13.83 17.28
N LEU A 80 2.32 12.97 18.30
CA LEU A 80 1.23 12.10 18.72
C LEU A 80 0.01 12.90 19.19
N GLU A 81 0.22 13.97 19.96
CA GLU A 81 -0.86 14.84 20.42
C GLU A 81 -1.57 15.56 19.26
N LEU A 82 -0.81 16.06 18.28
CA LEU A 82 -1.39 16.68 17.08
C LEU A 82 -2.20 15.68 16.26
N MET A 83 -1.69 14.45 16.09
CA MET A 83 -2.43 13.37 15.42
C MET A 83 -3.74 13.04 16.14
N ARG A 84 -3.74 13.08 17.48
CA ARG A 84 -4.93 12.84 18.31
C ARG A 84 -5.96 13.96 18.21
N GLN A 85 -5.50 15.21 18.13
CA GLN A 85 -6.38 16.38 18.00
C GLN A 85 -7.14 16.42 16.67
N ASP A 86 -6.48 15.97 15.60
CA ASP A 86 -7.06 15.94 14.26
C ASP A 86 -7.60 14.54 13.90
N ASP A 87 -7.81 13.67 14.91
CA ASP A 87 -8.28 12.30 14.70
C ASP A 87 -9.73 12.27 14.19
N SER A 88 -9.98 11.39 13.23
CA SER A 88 -11.27 11.24 12.59
C SER A 88 -11.39 9.84 12.00
N LEU A 89 -12.57 9.24 12.08
CA LEU A 89 -12.84 7.93 11.48
C LEU A 89 -12.45 7.88 9.99
N ASP A 90 -11.51 6.99 9.66
CA ASP A 90 -11.03 6.73 8.31
C ASP A 90 -10.78 8.01 7.49
N SER A 91 -9.87 8.86 7.97
CA SER A 91 -9.56 10.15 7.34
C SER A 91 -9.33 10.04 5.83
N ALA A 92 -10.04 10.86 5.07
CA ALA A 92 -9.89 10.97 3.62
C ALA A 92 -8.62 11.73 3.21
N LEU A 93 -8.26 11.63 1.92
CA LEU A 93 -7.23 12.49 1.33
C LEU A 93 -7.63 13.96 1.33
N THR A 94 -6.66 14.84 1.56
CA THR A 94 -6.80 16.28 1.27
C THR A 94 -6.72 16.54 -0.24
N ALA A 95 -7.07 17.75 -0.70
CA ALA A 95 -6.87 18.13 -2.09
C ALA A 95 -5.39 17.97 -2.53
N ILE A 96 -4.45 18.26 -1.62
CA ILE A 96 -3.01 18.04 -1.83
C ILE A 96 -2.71 16.54 -1.97
N GLY A 97 -3.23 15.70 -1.07
CA GLY A 97 -3.04 14.24 -1.14
C GLY A 97 -3.58 13.62 -2.42
N GLN A 98 -4.73 14.09 -2.90
CA GLN A 98 -5.28 13.68 -4.20
C GLN A 98 -4.38 14.12 -5.37
N GLN A 99 -3.81 15.33 -5.30
CA GLN A 99 -2.90 15.81 -6.34
C GLN A 99 -1.59 15.00 -6.36
N GLN A 100 -1.02 14.70 -5.18
CA GLN A 100 0.16 13.83 -5.06
C GLN A 100 -0.07 12.48 -5.74
N ALA A 101 -1.24 11.87 -5.54
CA ALA A 101 -1.60 10.63 -6.20
C ALA A 101 -1.77 10.80 -7.73
N ARG A 102 -2.42 11.89 -8.19
CA ARG A 102 -2.53 12.21 -9.62
C ARG A 102 -1.17 12.47 -10.28
N ASP A 103 -0.19 12.98 -9.55
CA ASP A 103 1.14 13.22 -10.09
C ASP A 103 1.85 11.90 -10.44
N VAL A 104 1.59 10.81 -9.69
CA VAL A 104 2.03 9.45 -10.08
C VAL A 104 1.44 9.07 -11.43
N TRP A 105 0.13 9.23 -11.60
CA TRP A 105 -0.52 8.96 -12.88
C TRP A 105 0.07 9.81 -14.00
N ASN A 106 0.20 11.12 -13.79
CA ASN A 106 0.73 12.05 -14.80
C ASN A 106 2.16 11.70 -15.24
N ALA A 107 3.00 11.25 -14.30
CA ALA A 107 4.38 10.85 -14.58
C ALA A 107 4.46 9.54 -15.40
N HIS A 108 3.49 8.64 -15.26
CA HIS A 108 3.59 7.28 -15.79
C HIS A 108 2.55 6.91 -16.86
N ARG A 109 1.51 7.72 -17.10
CA ARG A 109 0.40 7.44 -18.04
C ARG A 109 0.80 7.30 -19.51
N THR A 110 2.00 7.73 -19.91
CA THR A 110 2.52 7.54 -21.27
C THR A 110 3.54 6.41 -21.36
N SER A 111 3.90 5.82 -20.22
CA SER A 111 4.81 4.68 -20.15
C SER A 111 4.05 3.35 -20.25
N PRO A 112 4.74 2.22 -20.47
CA PRO A 112 4.10 0.90 -20.39
C PRO A 112 3.63 0.51 -18.97
N TRP A 113 3.98 1.26 -17.92
CA TRP A 113 3.73 0.87 -16.53
C TRP A 113 2.25 0.60 -16.23
N PRO A 114 1.28 1.48 -16.55
CA PRO A 114 -0.14 1.25 -16.26
C PRO A 114 -0.64 -0.09 -16.83
N HIS A 115 -0.40 -0.33 -18.12
CA HIS A 115 -0.84 -1.53 -18.83
C HIS A 115 -0.16 -2.83 -18.35
N ARG A 116 0.98 -2.73 -17.64
CA ARG A 116 1.68 -3.90 -17.10
C ARG A 116 1.16 -4.32 -15.73
N ILE A 117 0.48 -3.44 -15.01
CA ILE A 117 -0.09 -3.80 -13.70
C ILE A 117 -1.21 -4.82 -13.90
N GLN A 118 -1.10 -5.94 -13.19
CA GLN A 118 -2.05 -7.04 -13.25
C GLN A 118 -3.00 -7.04 -12.05
N LEU A 119 -2.50 -6.55 -10.91
CA LEU A 119 -3.22 -6.49 -9.65
C LEU A 119 -2.89 -5.18 -8.93
N VAL A 120 -3.93 -4.51 -8.44
CA VAL A 120 -3.81 -3.41 -7.50
C VAL A 120 -4.30 -3.90 -6.15
N VAL A 121 -3.46 -3.77 -5.13
CA VAL A 121 -3.77 -4.13 -3.75
C VAL A 121 -3.77 -2.86 -2.93
N SER A 122 -4.76 -2.68 -2.07
CA SER A 122 -4.80 -1.56 -1.14
C SER A 122 -5.11 -2.02 0.28
N SER A 123 -4.62 -1.24 1.24
CA SER A 123 -5.27 -1.16 2.55
C SER A 123 -6.76 -0.81 2.40
N PRO A 124 -7.63 -1.30 3.30
CA PRO A 124 -9.05 -0.93 3.31
C PRO A 124 -9.35 0.47 3.88
N LEU A 125 -8.34 1.27 4.21
CA LEU A 125 -8.54 2.66 4.66
C LEU A 125 -8.72 3.59 3.45
N SER A 126 -9.72 4.47 3.50
CA SER A 126 -10.19 5.31 2.38
C SER A 126 -9.08 6.08 1.70
N ARG A 127 -8.14 6.65 2.46
CA ARG A 127 -6.99 7.39 1.90
C ARG A 127 -6.09 6.54 1.00
N ALA A 128 -5.92 5.25 1.29
CA ALA A 128 -5.11 4.35 0.48
C ALA A 128 -5.85 3.96 -0.80
N MET A 129 -7.15 3.63 -0.69
CA MET A 129 -8.02 3.32 -1.85
C MET A 129 -8.09 4.51 -2.81
N GLN A 130 -8.33 5.72 -2.29
CA GLN A 130 -8.33 6.95 -3.08
C GLN A 130 -6.98 7.21 -3.74
N THR A 131 -5.87 6.98 -3.03
CA THR A 131 -4.53 7.13 -3.61
C THR A 131 -4.34 6.18 -4.78
N ALA A 132 -4.73 4.91 -4.63
CA ALA A 132 -4.66 3.92 -5.70
C ALA A 132 -5.51 4.32 -6.91
N ASP A 133 -6.73 4.82 -6.69
CA ASP A 133 -7.64 5.25 -7.76
C ASP A 133 -7.13 6.50 -8.50
N PHE A 134 -6.43 7.43 -7.83
CA PHE A 134 -5.82 8.58 -8.49
C PHE A 134 -4.48 8.26 -9.17
N ALA A 135 -3.68 7.36 -8.59
CA ALA A 135 -2.37 6.97 -9.13
C ALA A 135 -2.47 6.02 -10.33
N LEU A 136 -3.50 5.17 -10.34
CA LEU A 136 -3.86 4.31 -11.45
C LEU A 136 -5.40 4.25 -11.50
N PRO A 137 -6.07 5.02 -12.37
CA PRO A 137 -7.53 5.01 -12.45
C PRO A 137 -8.11 3.62 -12.75
N PRO A 138 -9.33 3.29 -12.25
CA PRO A 138 -9.93 1.97 -12.47
C PRO A 138 -10.33 1.72 -13.93
N ASN A 139 -10.72 2.77 -14.65
CA ASN A 139 -11.14 2.70 -16.06
C ASN A 139 -10.11 3.42 -16.95
N THR A 140 -8.87 2.93 -16.93
CA THR A 140 -7.86 3.42 -17.86
C THR A 140 -8.13 2.89 -19.28
N TYR A 141 -7.96 3.75 -20.29
CA TYR A 141 -7.92 3.41 -21.73
C TYR A 141 -9.14 2.71 -22.36
N GLY A 142 -10.30 2.67 -21.68
CA GLY A 142 -11.45 1.91 -22.20
C GLY A 142 -11.17 0.41 -22.26
N ASP A 143 -10.26 -0.08 -21.41
CA ASP A 143 -9.82 -1.47 -21.36
C ASP A 143 -11.03 -2.41 -21.24
N GLU A 144 -11.05 -3.44 -22.09
CA GLU A 144 -12.06 -4.52 -22.03
C GLU A 144 -12.03 -5.28 -20.70
N ARG A 145 -10.94 -5.14 -19.93
CA ARG A 145 -10.75 -5.74 -18.61
C ARG A 145 -10.07 -4.75 -17.65
N PRO A 146 -10.81 -4.12 -16.72
CA PRO A 146 -10.21 -3.25 -15.70
C PRO A 146 -9.23 -4.05 -14.83
N HIS A 147 -8.21 -3.37 -14.28
CA HIS A 147 -7.27 -3.99 -13.35
C HIS A 147 -8.01 -4.61 -12.16
N LEU A 148 -7.65 -5.85 -11.81
CA LEU A 148 -8.14 -6.46 -10.58
C LEU A 148 -7.69 -5.62 -9.38
N ARG A 149 -8.63 -5.30 -8.49
CA ARG A 149 -8.43 -4.42 -7.34
C ARG A 149 -8.90 -5.13 -6.08
N VAL A 150 -8.00 -5.36 -5.14
CA VAL A 150 -8.28 -6.13 -3.91
C VAL A 150 -7.94 -5.32 -2.68
N LEU A 151 -8.86 -5.28 -1.71
CA LEU A 151 -8.58 -4.78 -0.38
C LEU A 151 -8.02 -5.90 0.49
N HIS A 152 -6.98 -5.62 1.27
CA HIS A 152 -6.39 -6.63 2.13
C HIS A 152 -5.96 -6.03 3.48
N GLU A 153 -6.49 -6.58 4.57
CA GLU A 153 -6.30 -6.06 5.94
C GLU A 153 -4.83 -6.02 6.35
N SER A 154 -4.01 -6.98 5.91
CA SER A 154 -2.59 -6.99 6.27
C SER A 154 -1.84 -5.72 5.91
N PHE A 155 -2.33 -4.89 4.97
CA PHE A 155 -1.65 -3.67 4.54
C PHE A 155 -2.19 -2.38 5.17
N ARG A 156 -3.01 -2.45 6.23
CA ARG A 156 -3.41 -1.26 7.00
C ARG A 156 -2.24 -0.57 7.70
N GLU A 157 -2.46 0.68 8.12
CA GLU A 157 -1.56 1.42 9.01
C GLU A 157 -1.32 0.64 10.31
N ILE A 158 -0.31 1.03 11.11
CA ILE A 158 -0.23 0.59 12.50
C ILE A 158 -1.61 0.80 13.14
N ASN A 159 -2.16 -0.30 13.65
CA ASN A 159 -3.57 -0.38 13.96
C ASN A 159 -3.89 0.13 15.37
N GLY A 160 -5.15 0.49 15.57
CA GLY A 160 -5.69 0.89 16.87
C GLY A 160 -5.30 2.29 17.34
N TRP A 161 -5.67 2.61 18.58
CA TRP A 161 -5.50 3.91 19.26
C TRP A 161 -6.21 5.11 18.62
N LEU A 162 -5.94 5.41 17.35
CA LEU A 162 -6.58 6.50 16.60
C LEU A 162 -7.68 5.96 15.70
N LEU A 163 -8.81 6.67 15.64
CA LEU A 163 -9.96 6.33 14.78
C LEU A 163 -9.62 6.43 13.29
N ASN A 164 -8.60 7.21 12.92
CA ASN A 164 -8.10 7.26 11.55
C ASN A 164 -7.55 5.91 11.04
N ALA A 165 -7.24 4.96 11.94
CA ALA A 165 -6.80 3.60 11.61
C ALA A 165 -7.97 2.60 11.60
N LYS A 166 -9.20 3.03 11.94
CA LYS A 166 -10.41 2.21 11.87
C LYS A 166 -11.03 2.37 10.48
N ARG A 167 -11.19 1.26 9.75
CA ARG A 167 -11.88 1.30 8.44
C ARG A 167 -13.39 1.50 8.60
N ARG A 168 -14.02 1.96 7.52
CA ARG A 168 -15.48 1.96 7.36
C ARG A 168 -16.04 0.53 7.26
N SER A 169 -17.36 0.41 7.38
CA SER A 169 -18.01 -0.90 7.19
C SER A 169 -17.81 -1.39 5.75
N VAL A 170 -17.88 -2.70 5.53
CA VAL A 170 -17.75 -3.27 4.17
C VAL A 170 -18.83 -2.70 3.25
N SER A 171 -20.07 -2.57 3.72
CA SER A 171 -21.17 -1.97 2.95
C SER A 171 -20.89 -0.51 2.57
N GLU A 172 -20.34 0.30 3.49
CA GLU A 172 -19.96 1.68 3.19
C GLU A 172 -18.83 1.76 2.15
N ILE A 173 -17.84 0.87 2.27
CA ILE A 173 -16.72 0.77 1.33
C ILE A 173 -17.25 0.39 -0.05
N GLN A 174 -18.04 -0.68 -0.17
CA GLN A 174 -18.62 -1.11 -1.46
C GLN A 174 -19.49 -0.04 -2.09
N ARG A 175 -20.28 0.70 -1.30
CA ARG A 175 -21.10 1.82 -1.81
C ARG A 175 -20.22 2.96 -2.35
N THR A 176 -19.07 3.21 -1.75
CA THR A 176 -18.20 4.35 -2.09
C THR A 176 -17.16 4.00 -3.16
N PHE A 177 -16.70 2.76 -3.16
CA PHE A 177 -15.61 2.23 -3.97
C PHE A 177 -16.04 0.89 -4.62
N PRO A 178 -17.08 0.89 -5.48
CA PRO A 178 -17.72 -0.35 -5.96
C PRO A 178 -16.83 -1.22 -6.85
N HIS A 179 -15.71 -0.69 -7.33
CA HIS A 179 -14.73 -1.37 -8.17
C HIS A 179 -13.64 -2.11 -7.40
N TRP A 180 -13.69 -2.08 -6.06
CA TRP A 180 -12.77 -2.84 -5.21
C TRP A 180 -13.40 -4.15 -4.74
N ASP A 181 -12.64 -5.24 -4.89
CA ASP A 181 -12.96 -6.53 -4.31
C ASP A 181 -12.70 -6.49 -2.79
N VAL A 182 -13.77 -6.80 -2.05
CA VAL A 182 -13.81 -6.79 -0.58
C VAL A 182 -13.87 -8.19 0.02
N GLU A 183 -13.70 -9.26 -0.77
CA GLU A 183 -13.78 -10.66 -0.30
C GLU A 183 -12.92 -10.88 0.95
N HIS A 184 -11.71 -10.32 0.95
CA HIS A 184 -10.75 -10.39 2.04
C HIS A 184 -11.12 -9.61 3.32
N LEU A 185 -12.22 -8.84 3.32
CA LEU A 185 -12.75 -8.18 4.51
C LEU A 185 -13.80 -9.03 5.23
N HIS A 186 -14.37 -10.03 4.56
CA HIS A 186 -15.37 -10.92 5.16
C HIS A 186 -14.73 -11.94 6.12
N PRO A 187 -15.48 -12.42 7.14
CA PRO A 187 -16.90 -12.15 7.43
C PRO A 187 -17.16 -10.86 8.22
N HIS A 188 -16.17 -9.97 8.36
CA HIS A 188 -16.23 -8.81 9.24
C HIS A 188 -16.88 -7.59 8.55
N GLU A 189 -18.19 -7.40 8.68
CA GLU A 189 -18.85 -6.18 8.17
C GLU A 189 -18.23 -4.92 8.79
N GLU A 190 -18.18 -4.88 10.12
CA GLU A 190 -17.51 -3.84 10.89
C GLU A 190 -16.01 -4.10 11.02
N ASP A 191 -15.23 -3.06 11.33
CA ASP A 191 -13.80 -3.21 11.62
C ASP A 191 -13.56 -3.87 12.98
N SER A 192 -13.52 -5.21 12.99
CA SER A 192 -13.17 -5.98 14.19
C SER A 192 -11.66 -6.05 14.47
N PHE A 193 -10.82 -5.58 13.54
CA PHE A 193 -9.37 -5.55 13.73
C PHE A 193 -8.94 -4.35 14.56
N TRP A 194 -9.61 -3.21 14.41
CA TRP A 194 -9.29 -2.00 15.17
C TRP A 194 -9.55 -2.17 16.68
N THR A 195 -8.59 -1.74 17.50
CA THR A 195 -8.66 -1.79 18.97
C THR A 195 -8.39 -0.41 19.59
N PRO A 196 -8.87 -0.14 20.82
CA PRO A 196 -8.48 1.08 21.55
C PRO A 196 -6.97 1.17 21.82
N ASP A 197 -6.29 0.03 21.90
CA ASP A 197 -4.85 -0.05 22.12
C ASP A 197 -4.07 0.02 20.81
N LEU A 198 -2.89 0.65 20.86
CA LEU A 198 -1.96 0.72 19.73
C LEU A 198 -1.35 -0.66 19.47
N GLU A 199 -1.38 -1.08 18.21
CA GLU A 199 -0.72 -2.29 17.74
C GLU A 199 0.79 -2.23 18.02
N THR A 200 1.31 -3.30 18.62
CA THR A 200 2.75 -3.39 18.86
C THR A 200 3.54 -3.47 17.54
N HIS A 201 4.76 -2.95 17.52
CA HIS A 201 5.65 -3.08 16.36
C HIS A 201 5.79 -4.53 15.88
N ARG A 202 5.93 -5.49 16.81
CA ARG A 202 6.02 -6.92 16.47
C ARG A 202 4.77 -7.42 15.74
N ALA A 203 3.59 -7.06 16.22
CA ALA A 203 2.33 -7.47 15.59
C ALA A 203 2.18 -6.85 14.19
N CYS A 204 2.53 -5.56 14.03
CA CYS A 204 2.54 -4.89 12.74
C CYS A 204 3.52 -5.56 11.74
N SER A 205 4.74 -5.87 12.18
CA SER A 205 5.74 -6.56 11.34
C SER A 205 5.30 -7.97 10.95
N GLU A 206 4.73 -8.75 11.88
CA GLU A 206 4.19 -10.08 11.60
C GLU A 206 3.04 -9.99 10.58
N ARG A 207 2.12 -9.05 10.76
CA ARG A 207 1.02 -8.80 9.82
C ARG A 207 1.54 -8.42 8.43
N GLY A 208 2.57 -7.57 8.35
CA GLY A 208 3.25 -7.24 7.11
C GLY A 208 3.89 -8.46 6.45
N TYR A 209 4.56 -9.31 7.21
CA TYR A 209 5.14 -10.57 6.73
C TYR A 209 4.08 -11.52 6.15
N GLN A 210 2.95 -11.69 6.83
CA GLN A 210 1.83 -12.47 6.30
C GLN A 210 1.27 -11.87 5.00
N GLY A 211 1.17 -10.53 4.92
CA GLY A 211 0.79 -9.83 3.70
C GLY A 211 1.75 -10.09 2.53
N LEU A 212 3.06 -10.08 2.78
CA LEU A 212 4.06 -10.45 1.77
C LEU A 212 3.92 -11.92 1.33
N GLY A 213 3.68 -12.83 2.28
CA GLY A 213 3.37 -14.23 1.97
C GLY A 213 2.16 -14.38 1.06
N TRP A 214 1.10 -13.62 1.32
CA TRP A 214 -0.08 -13.58 0.46
C TRP A 214 0.26 -13.05 -0.94
N LEU A 215 0.99 -11.93 -1.07
CA LEU A 215 1.46 -11.41 -2.38
C LEU A 215 2.29 -12.42 -3.16
N LEU A 216 3.13 -13.20 -2.47
CA LEU A 216 3.93 -14.26 -3.10
C LEU A 216 3.09 -15.41 -3.64
N SER A 217 1.98 -15.72 -2.97
CA SER A 217 1.04 -16.78 -3.37
C SER A 217 0.19 -16.41 -4.59
N ARG A 218 0.06 -15.11 -4.88
CA ARG A 218 -0.74 -14.59 -6.00
C ARG A 218 -0.23 -15.09 -7.35
N PRO A 219 -1.10 -15.38 -8.34
CA PRO A 219 -0.66 -15.70 -9.69
C PRO A 219 -0.07 -14.48 -10.44
N GLU A 220 -0.45 -13.25 -10.05
CA GLU A 220 -0.03 -12.01 -10.69
C GLU A 220 1.43 -11.64 -10.35
N ASP A 221 2.23 -11.28 -11.35
CA ASP A 221 3.65 -10.95 -11.19
C ASP A 221 3.94 -9.45 -11.21
N ARG A 222 2.94 -8.62 -11.47
CA ARG A 222 3.06 -7.16 -11.58
C ARG A 222 2.00 -6.50 -10.72
N ILE A 223 2.39 -6.08 -9.52
CA ILE A 223 1.45 -5.68 -8.48
C ILE A 223 1.73 -4.24 -8.05
N LEU A 224 0.69 -3.40 -8.01
CA LEU A 224 0.73 -2.11 -7.32
C LEU A 224 0.15 -2.30 -5.91
N LEU A 225 0.93 -2.07 -4.87
CA LEU A 225 0.50 -2.08 -3.48
C LEU A 225 0.42 -0.64 -2.95
N VAL A 226 -0.76 -0.22 -2.49
CA VAL A 226 -0.98 1.09 -1.87
C VAL A 226 -1.27 0.93 -0.38
N THR A 227 -0.43 1.54 0.46
CA THR A 227 -0.37 1.28 1.89
C THR A 227 0.06 2.52 2.68
N HIS A 228 0.54 2.35 3.91
CA HIS A 228 0.75 3.41 4.90
C HIS A 228 2.19 3.50 5.37
N GLY A 229 2.51 4.57 6.10
CA GLY A 229 3.88 4.83 6.52
C GLY A 229 4.36 3.85 7.59
N GLY A 230 3.51 3.49 8.56
CA GLY A 230 3.93 2.70 9.71
C GLY A 230 4.21 1.23 9.42
N ILE A 231 3.52 0.61 8.45
CA ILE A 231 3.80 -0.77 8.02
C ILE A 231 5.04 -0.90 7.13
N LEU A 232 5.52 0.21 6.56
CA LEU A 232 6.73 0.23 5.72
C LEU A 232 8.02 0.44 6.53
N ARG A 233 7.94 0.50 7.86
CA ARG A 233 9.07 0.73 8.77
C ARG A 233 9.57 -0.55 9.41
#